data_AF-A0A8S8YZY3-F1
#
_entry.id   AF-A0A8S8YZY3-F1
#
_cell.length_a   1.000
_cell.length_b   1.000
_cell.length_c   1.000
_cell.angle_alpha   90.00
_cell.angle_beta   90.00
_cell.angle_gamma   90.00
#
_symmetry.space_group_name_H-M   'P 1'
#
loop_
_entity.id
_entity.type
_entity.pdbx_description
1 polymer ?
#
loop_
_entity_poly.entity_id
_entity_poly.type
_entity_poly.pdbx_seq_one_letter_code
_entity_poly.pdbx_strand_id
1 'polypeptide(L)'
;MPKKDVGKHRTMIISTGKESSNFALGKSLASIWSCSEAIKNDGIALLIAECKHGVNSDAIQQFIDGRLSVSRLKNPSEYISGMEDLLYLTENTKEV
;
A
#
# COMPACT_ATOMS: atom_id res chain seq x y z
N MET A 1 -21.09 -13.41 -16.22
CA MET A 1 -21.46 -13.85 -14.86
C MET A 1 -21.59 -12.62 -13.97
N PRO A 2 -22.67 -12.44 -13.22
CA PRO A 2 -22.73 -11.37 -12.22
C PRO A 2 -21.68 -11.65 -11.15
N LYS A 3 -20.84 -10.65 -10.84
CA LYS A 3 -19.93 -10.73 -9.69
C LYS A 3 -20.78 -10.84 -8.44
N LYS A 4 -20.58 -11.89 -7.65
CA LYS A 4 -21.19 -12.01 -6.32
C LYS A 4 -20.66 -10.85 -5.49
N ASP A 5 -21.54 -9.97 -5.03
CA ASP A 5 -21.17 -8.92 -4.09
C ASP A 5 -20.77 -9.59 -2.78
N VAL A 6 -19.50 -9.43 -2.41
CA VAL A 6 -18.91 -10.03 -1.20
C VAL A 6 -19.00 -9.07 -0.01
N GLY A 7 -19.43 -7.83 -0.25
CA GLY A 7 -19.47 -6.77 0.75
C GLY A 7 -18.08 -6.33 1.23
N LYS A 8 -18.07 -5.37 2.17
CA LYS A 8 -16.85 -4.89 2.83
C LYS A 8 -16.60 -5.66 4.14
N HIS A 9 -15.35 -6.02 4.43
CA HIS A 9 -14.94 -6.80 5.59
C HIS A 9 -14.15 -5.95 6.60
N ARG A 10 -14.29 -6.24 7.91
CA ARG A 10 -13.50 -5.57 8.96
C ARG A 10 -12.02 -5.95 8.91
N THR A 11 -11.71 -7.17 8.46
CA THR A 11 -10.36 -7.67 8.36
C THR A 11 -10.21 -8.41 7.05
N MET A 12 -9.11 -8.17 6.35
CA MET A 12 -8.76 -8.89 5.14
C MET A 12 -7.31 -9.36 5.21
N ILE A 13 -7.08 -10.64 4.94
CA ILE A 13 -5.74 -11.21 4.79
C ILE A 13 -5.45 -11.31 3.29
N ILE A 14 -4.41 -10.64 2.84
CA ILE A 14 -4.08 -10.45 1.44
C ILE A 14 -2.70 -11.03 1.21
N SER A 15 -2.58 -12.01 0.33
CA SER A 15 -1.29 -12.48 -0.15
C SER A 15 -0.99 -11.89 -1.50
N THR A 16 0.27 -11.56 -1.72
CA THR A 16 0.77 -11.25 -3.06
C THR A 16 0.85 -12.57 -3.85
N GLY A 17 0.23 -12.62 -5.03
CA GLY A 17 0.11 -13.85 -5.85
C GLY A 17 1.44 -14.48 -6.27
N LYS A 18 1.41 -15.50 -7.13
CA LYS A 18 2.62 -16.28 -7.51
C LYS A 18 3.64 -15.54 -8.41
N GLU A 19 3.49 -14.22 -8.60
CA GLU A 19 4.19 -13.43 -9.60
C GLU A 19 5.21 -12.45 -8.99
N SER A 20 5.84 -11.62 -9.82
CA SER A 20 6.91 -10.69 -9.45
C SER A 20 6.55 -9.62 -8.40
N SER A 21 5.29 -9.54 -7.99
CA SER A 21 4.77 -8.63 -6.97
C SER A 21 5.26 -8.96 -5.56
N ASN A 22 5.78 -10.17 -5.29
CA ASN A 22 6.24 -10.59 -3.96
C ASN A 22 7.68 -10.18 -3.66
N PHE A 23 8.44 -9.74 -4.67
CA PHE A 23 9.88 -9.62 -4.54
C PHE A 23 10.34 -8.42 -3.70
N ALA A 24 9.50 -7.41 -3.52
CA ALA A 24 9.79 -6.25 -2.69
C ALA A 24 8.54 -5.63 -2.08
N LEU A 25 8.71 -4.90 -0.98
CA LEU A 25 7.61 -4.28 -0.24
C LEU A 25 6.81 -3.30 -1.09
N GLY A 26 7.48 -2.38 -1.80
CA GLY A 26 6.80 -1.40 -2.64
C GLY A 26 5.87 -2.05 -3.66
N LYS A 27 6.32 -3.11 -4.34
CA LYS A 27 5.49 -3.86 -5.30
C LYS A 27 4.36 -4.65 -4.63
N SER A 28 4.58 -5.12 -3.42
CA SER A 28 3.60 -5.93 -2.67
C SER A 28 2.35 -5.14 -2.30
N LEU A 29 2.49 -3.82 -2.11
CA LEU A 29 1.39 -2.92 -1.76
C LEU A 29 0.28 -2.89 -2.83
N ALA A 30 0.58 -3.15 -4.10
CA ALA A 30 -0.41 -3.26 -5.17
C ALA A 30 -1.51 -4.31 -4.89
N SER A 31 -1.19 -5.34 -4.08
CA SER A 31 -2.18 -6.34 -3.67
C SER A 31 -3.18 -5.78 -2.66
N ILE A 32 -2.75 -4.84 -1.79
CA ILE A 32 -3.67 -4.10 -0.92
C ILE A 32 -4.58 -3.22 -1.79
N TRP A 33 -4.02 -2.51 -2.78
CA TRP A 33 -4.78 -1.60 -3.64
C TRP A 33 -5.89 -2.32 -4.39
N SER A 34 -5.58 -3.51 -4.90
CA SER A 34 -6.52 -4.40 -5.60
C SER A 34 -7.69 -4.87 -4.73
N CYS A 35 -7.53 -4.82 -3.40
CA CYS A 35 -8.49 -5.30 -2.43
C CYS A 35 -9.10 -4.20 -1.55
N SER A 36 -8.64 -2.95 -1.69
CA SER A 36 -9.01 -1.80 -0.84
C SER A 36 -10.53 -1.64 -0.69
N GLU A 37 -11.28 -1.73 -1.79
CA GLU A 37 -12.74 -1.58 -1.78
C GLU A 37 -13.49 -2.68 -1.01
N ALA A 38 -12.84 -3.81 -0.73
CA ALA A 38 -13.43 -4.89 0.05
C ALA A 38 -13.13 -4.76 1.55
N ILE A 39 -12.46 -3.68 1.98
CA ILE A 39 -12.13 -3.39 3.39
C ILE A 39 -13.07 -2.28 3.87
N LYS A 40 -13.65 -2.45 5.07
CA LYS A 40 -14.44 -1.39 5.72
C LYS A 40 -13.53 -0.21 6.11
N ASN A 41 -14.09 0.98 6.19
CA ASN A 41 -13.43 2.09 6.89
C ASN A 41 -13.05 1.63 8.31
N ASP A 42 -11.87 2.06 8.77
CA ASP A 42 -11.24 1.60 10.02
C ASP A 42 -10.98 0.08 10.10
N GLY A 43 -11.02 -0.61 8.95
CA GLY A 43 -10.70 -2.01 8.83
C GLY A 43 -9.20 -2.29 8.85
N ILE A 44 -8.85 -3.56 8.99
CA ILE A 44 -7.46 -4.02 9.06
C ILE A 44 -7.13 -4.80 7.79
N ALA A 45 -6.11 -4.36 7.05
CA ALA A 45 -5.47 -5.12 5.99
C ALA A 45 -4.22 -5.82 6.54
N LEU A 46 -4.15 -7.15 6.45
CA LEU A 46 -2.95 -7.92 6.74
C LEU A 46 -2.33 -8.42 5.44
N LEU A 47 -1.21 -7.80 5.04
CA LEU A 47 -0.45 -8.20 3.85
C LEU A 47 0.56 -9.30 4.19
N ILE A 48 0.53 -10.39 3.43
CA ILE A 48 1.50 -11.48 3.47
C ILE A 48 2.33 -11.44 2.19
N ALA A 49 3.61 -11.08 2.31
CA ALA A 49 4.54 -10.95 1.18
C ALA A 49 5.97 -11.33 1.58
N GLU A 50 6.75 -11.88 0.65
CA GLU A 50 8.13 -12.35 0.88
C GLU A 50 9.14 -11.20 0.98
N CYS A 51 9.01 -10.19 0.13
CA CYS A 51 9.80 -8.96 0.11
C CYS A 51 11.33 -9.17 0.13
N LYS A 52 11.84 -10.24 -0.51
CA LYS A 52 13.27 -10.62 -0.44
C LYS A 52 14.27 -9.53 -0.88
N HIS A 53 13.85 -8.55 -1.68
CA HIS A 53 14.66 -7.41 -2.11
C HIS A 53 14.43 -6.15 -1.26
N GLY A 54 13.82 -6.28 -0.08
CA GLY A 54 13.58 -5.19 0.86
C GLY A 54 12.50 -4.22 0.39
N VAL A 55 12.70 -2.92 0.65
CA VAL A 55 11.71 -1.88 0.39
C VAL A 55 11.47 -1.67 -1.12
N ASN A 56 12.54 -1.55 -1.90
CA ASN A 56 12.53 -1.30 -3.35
C ASN A 56 11.54 -0.20 -3.79
N SER A 57 11.55 0.92 -3.06
CA SER A 57 10.80 2.13 -3.36
C SER A 57 11.53 3.30 -2.71
N ASP A 58 11.94 4.28 -3.53
CA ASP A 58 12.73 5.41 -3.05
C ASP A 58 11.92 6.29 -2.10
N ALA A 59 10.65 6.53 -2.42
CA ALA A 59 9.77 7.34 -1.58
C ALA A 59 9.51 6.66 -0.23
N ILE A 60 9.20 5.35 -0.23
CA ILE A 60 8.95 4.60 1.00
C ILE A 60 10.23 4.52 1.83
N GLN A 61 11.38 4.26 1.22
CA GLN A 61 12.66 4.23 1.93
C GLN A 61 12.97 5.59 2.56
N GLN A 62 12.82 6.69 1.81
CA GLN A 62 13.05 8.03 2.35
C GLN A 62 12.06 8.39 3.46
N PHE A 63 10.82 7.90 3.40
CA PHE A 63 9.85 8.08 4.48
C PHE A 63 10.24 7.31 5.75
N ILE A 64 10.65 6.04 5.63
CA ILE A 64 11.17 5.24 6.74
C ILE A 64 12.40 5.92 7.37
N ASP A 65 13.28 6.48 6.54
CA ASP A 65 14.49 7.18 6.98
C ASP A 65 14.20 8.59 7.56
N GLY A 66 12.94 9.04 7.56
CA GLY A 66 12.55 10.38 8.04
C GLY A 66 12.94 11.54 7.11
N ARG A 67 13.36 11.25 5.87
CA ARG A 67 13.79 12.23 4.85
C ARG A 67 12.65 12.74 3.98
N LEU A 68 11.55 11.99 3.91
CA LEU A 68 10.32 12.37 3.22
C LEU A 68 9.16 12.41 4.23
N SER A 69 8.39 13.49 4.22
CA SER A 69 7.22 13.67 5.10
C SER A 69 5.92 13.63 4.30
N VAL A 70 4.82 13.30 4.96
CA VAL A 70 3.48 13.31 4.33
C VAL A 70 3.09 14.71 3.85
N SER A 71 3.51 15.78 4.53
CA SER A 71 3.27 17.15 4.06
C SER A 71 4.01 17.44 2.75
N ARG A 72 5.22 16.91 2.58
CA ARG A 72 6.03 17.05 1.37
C ARG A 72 5.48 16.23 0.20
N LEU A 73 4.77 15.13 0.47
CA LEU A 73 4.06 14.37 -0.57
C LEU A 73 2.97 15.19 -1.28
N LYS A 74 2.31 16.10 -0.54
CA LYS A 74 1.22 16.93 -1.10
C LYS A 74 1.71 18.08 -1.96
N ASN A 75 2.94 18.56 -1.73
CA ASN A 75 3.56 19.65 -2.47
C ASN A 75 5.05 19.32 -2.71
N PRO A 76 5.35 18.36 -3.60
CA PRO A 76 6.73 17.95 -3.85
C PRO A 76 7.47 19.01 -4.66
N SER A 77 8.73 19.27 -4.29
CA SER A 77 9.66 20.04 -5.12
C SER A 77 10.09 19.24 -6.36
N GLU A 78 10.16 17.92 -6.24
CA GLU A 78 10.54 16.97 -7.28
C GLU A 78 9.82 15.63 -7.05
N TYR A 79 9.55 14.90 -8.13
CA TYR A 79 8.95 13.57 -8.05
C TYR A 79 9.98 12.51 -7.61
N ILE A 80 9.58 11.64 -6.68
CA ILE A 80 10.33 10.49 -6.23
C ILE A 80 9.49 9.24 -6.53
N SER A 81 10.11 8.20 -7.11
CA SER A 81 9.38 6.97 -7.44
C SER A 81 8.76 6.32 -6.19
N GLY A 82 7.49 5.92 -6.28
CA GLY A 82 6.73 5.31 -5.20
C GLY A 82 6.02 6.31 -4.27
N MET A 83 5.98 7.60 -4.62
CA MET A 83 5.24 8.60 -3.85
C MET A 83 3.73 8.32 -3.83
N GLU A 84 3.19 7.76 -4.89
CA GLU A 84 1.79 7.36 -5.03
C GLU A 84 1.38 6.29 -4.00
N ASP A 85 2.23 5.27 -3.81
CA ASP A 85 1.99 4.22 -2.81
C ASP A 85 1.97 4.81 -1.40
N LEU A 86 2.90 5.74 -1.13
CA LEU A 86 3.00 6.38 0.18
C LEU A 86 1.86 7.37 0.44
N LEU A 87 1.41 8.11 -0.59
CA LEU A 87 0.23 8.96 -0.48
C LEU A 87 -1.00 8.12 -0.14
N TYR A 88 -1.19 7.01 -0.85
CA TYR A 88 -2.33 6.12 -0.61
C TYR A 88 -2.28 5.50 0.80
N LEU A 89 -1.12 5.04 1.26
CA LEU A 89 -0.94 4.57 2.65
C LEU A 89 -1.31 5.64 3.69
N THR A 90 -0.91 6.88 3.45
CA THR A 90 -1.00 7.98 4.43
C THR A 90 -2.34 8.72 4.40
N GLU A 91 -3.12 8.61 3.34
CA GLU A 91 -4.48 9.17 3.29
C GLU A 91 -5.50 8.20 3.89
N ASN A 92 -5.36 6.89 3.64
CA ASN A 92 -6.25 5.88 4.21
C ASN A 92 -6.03 5.63 5.72
N THR A 93 -4.93 6.12 6.30
CA THR A 93 -4.65 6.07 7.75
C THR A 93 -5.05 7.33 8.50
N LYS A 94 -5.48 8.40 7.81
CA LYS A 94 -5.84 9.68 8.42
C LYS A 94 -7.30 9.78 8.90
N GLU A 95 -8.13 8.77 8.68
CA GLU A 95 -9.50 8.72 9.20
C GLU A 95 -9.60 8.19 10.65
N VAL A 96 -8.55 8.37 11.47
CA VAL A 96 -8.57 8.06 12.92
C VAL A 96 -8.49 9.32 13.76
#